data_AF-A0A2P4XNH8-F1
#
_entry.id   AF-A0A2P4XNH8-F1
#
_cell.length_a   1.000
_cell.length_b   1.000
_cell.length_c   1.000
_cell.angle_alpha   90.00
_cell.angle_beta   90.00
_cell.angle_gamma   90.00
#
_symmetry.space_group_name_H-M   'P 1'
#
loop_
_entity.id
_entity.type
_entity.pdbx_description
1 polymer ?
#
loop_
_entity_poly.entity_id
_entity_poly.type
_entity_poly.pdbx_seq_one_letter_code
_entity_poly.pdbx_strand_id
1 'polypeptide(L)' 'MEVVYEWARGMPFKQLCELTDVQEGSIVRCITRLDEVCREVRNAARVIGDPQLYRKMEVASEAIKRDVVFASSLYLS' A
#
# COMPACT_ATOMS: atom_id res chain seq x y z
N MET A 1 8.43 2.84 -9.16
CA MET A 1 8.54 1.75 -8.16
C MET A 1 9.13 2.26 -6.85
N GLU A 2 10.08 3.19 -6.91
CA GLU A 2 10.69 3.88 -5.75
C GLU A 2 9.68 4.62 -4.85
N VAL A 3 8.68 5.28 -5.45
CA VAL A 3 7.62 6.03 -4.73
C VAL A 3 6.89 5.19 -3.68
N VAL A 4 6.48 3.94 -4.01
CA VAL A 4 5.76 3.10 -3.05
C VAL A 4 6.69 2.48 -2.01
N TYR A 5 7.97 2.28 -2.37
CA TYR A 5 8.98 1.80 -1.45
C TYR A 5 9.34 2.85 -0.40
N GLU A 6 9.60 4.09 -0.82
CA GLU A 6 9.84 5.22 0.08
C GLU A 6 8.60 5.55 0.89
N TRP A 7 7.40 5.36 0.32
CA TRP A 7 6.17 5.33 1.09
C TRP A 7 6.34 4.27 2.16
N ALA A 8 6.40 2.97 1.87
CA ALA A 8 6.52 1.88 2.86
C ALA A 8 7.56 2.10 3.99
N ARG A 9 8.64 2.85 3.74
CA ARG A 9 9.68 3.24 4.73
C ARG A 9 9.32 4.37 5.69
N GLY A 10 8.18 5.03 5.51
CA GLY A 10 7.66 6.09 6.39
C GLY A 10 7.90 7.51 5.87
N MET A 11 8.24 7.69 4.59
CA MET A 11 8.39 9.03 4.02
C MET A 11 7.04 9.79 4.03
N PRO A 12 7.02 11.08 4.44
CA PRO A 12 5.82 11.90 4.37
C PRO A 12 5.31 12.06 2.93
N PHE A 13 3.99 12.07 2.75
CA PHE A 13 3.36 12.13 1.42
C PHE A 13 3.82 13.34 0.60
N LYS A 14 4.02 14.49 1.26
CA LYS A 14 4.51 15.71 0.59
C LYS A 14 5.87 15.51 -0.09
N GLN A 15 6.83 14.90 0.61
CA GLN A 15 8.14 14.61 0.03
C GLN A 15 8.04 13.58 -1.11
N LEU A 16 7.12 12.63 -0.97
CA LEU A 16 6.83 11.64 -2.00
C LEU A 16 6.35 12.27 -3.32
N CYS A 17 5.51 13.31 -3.23
CA CYS A 17 5.02 14.06 -4.40
C CYS A 17 6.13 14.89 -5.06
N GLU A 18 7.15 15.31 -4.30
CA GLU A 18 8.30 16.06 -4.83
C GLU A 18 9.29 15.14 -5.59
N LEU A 19 9.23 13.82 -5.37
CA LEU A 19 10.11 12.84 -6.04
C LEU A 19 9.64 12.44 -7.45
N THR A 20 8.41 12.78 -7.84
CA THR A 20 7.83 12.33 -9.11
C THR A 20 6.84 13.34 -9.68
N ASP A 21 6.82 13.49 -11.01
CA ASP A 21 5.84 14.34 -11.71
C ASP A 21 4.45 13.66 -11.88
N VAL A 22 4.18 12.59 -11.13
CA VAL A 22 2.94 11.83 -11.23
C VAL A 22 1.91 12.46 -10.30
N GLN A 23 0.68 12.64 -10.81
CA GLN A 23 -0.43 13.18 -10.01
C GLN A 23 -0.66 12.38 -8.73
N GLU A 24 -0.92 13.09 -7.63
CA GLU A 24 -1.08 12.53 -6.29
C GLU A 24 -2.21 11.51 -6.23
N GLY A 25 -3.31 11.78 -6.93
CA GLY A 25 -4.43 10.83 -7.03
C GLY A 25 -4.04 9.51 -7.70
N SER A 26 -3.10 9.53 -8.64
CA SER A 26 -2.57 8.31 -9.25
C SER A 26 -1.67 7.55 -8.28
N ILE A 27 -0.87 8.25 -7.47
CA ILE A 27 -0.06 7.65 -6.40
C ILE A 27 -0.96 6.95 -5.38
N VAL A 28 -1.99 7.65 -4.88
CA VAL A 28 -2.96 7.11 -3.92
C VAL A 28 -3.63 5.86 -4.48
N ARG A 29 -4.18 5.92 -5.71
CA ARG A 29 -4.80 4.76 -6.36
C ARG A 29 -3.83 3.59 -6.54
N CYS A 30 -2.57 3.84 -6.88
CA CYS A 30 -1.57 2.80 -7.00
C CYS A 30 -1.29 2.11 -5.66
N ILE A 31 -1.20 2.87 -4.56
CA ILE A 31 -0.98 2.30 -3.22
C ILE A 31 -2.20 1.49 -2.76
N THR A 32 -3.43 1.99 -2.97
CA THR A 32 -4.65 1.24 -2.63
C THR A 32 -4.75 -0.06 -3.41
N ARG A 33 -4.48 -0.04 -4.72
CA ARG A 33 -4.44 -1.26 -5.55
C ARG A 33 -3.34 -2.23 -5.10
N LEU A 34 -2.20 -1.72 -4.66
CA LEU A 34 -1.13 -2.58 -4.13
C LEU A 34 -1.58 -3.29 -2.84
N ASP A 35 -2.32 -2.61 -1.96
CA ASP A 35 -2.91 -3.26 -0.77
C ASP A 35 -3.87 -4.38 -1.14
N GLU A 36 -4.72 -4.19 -2.15
CA GLU A 36 -5.62 -5.23 -2.66
C GLU A 36 -4.82 -6.45 -3.14
N VAL A 37 -3.78 -6.24 -3.94
CA VAL A 37 -2.89 -7.32 -4.40
C VAL A 37 -2.19 -8.02 -3.24
N CYS A 38 -1.69 -7.29 -2.24
CA CYS A 38 -1.09 -7.89 -1.03
C CYS A 38 -2.09 -8.80 -0.29
N ARG A 39 -3.36 -8.40 -0.21
CA ARG A 39 -4.41 -9.23 0.42
C ARG A 39 -4.71 -10.49 -0.41
N GLU A 40 -4.79 -10.37 -1.72
CA GLU A 40 -5.01 -11.51 -2.61
C GLU A 40 -3.86 -12.52 -2.51
N VAL A 41 -2.61 -12.04 -2.55
CA VAL A 41 -1.42 -12.90 -2.41
C VAL A 41 -1.36 -13.54 -1.01
N ARG A 42 -1.73 -12.80 0.04
CA ARG A 42 -1.84 -13.37 1.40
C ARG A 42 -2.85 -14.51 1.46
N ASN A 43 -4.01 -14.34 0.82
CA ASN A 43 -5.03 -15.39 0.76
C ASN A 43 -4.55 -16.60 -0.06
N ALA A 44 -3.87 -16.37 -1.18
CA ALA A 44 -3.26 -17.43 -1.99
C ALA A 44 -2.18 -18.19 -1.19
N ALA A 45 -1.32 -17.49 -0.47
CA ALA A 45 -0.29 -18.08 0.39
C ALA A 45 -0.89 -19.00 1.46
N ARG A 46 -2.05 -18.61 2.03
CA ARG A 46 -2.81 -19.45 2.98
C ARG A 46 -3.29 -20.75 2.32
N VAL A 47 -3.77 -20.70 1.08
CA VAL A 47 -4.25 -21.89 0.35
C VAL A 47 -3.09 -22.82 -0.03
N ILE A 48 -1.95 -22.24 -0.42
CA ILE A 48 -0.73 -22.97 -0.79
C ILE A 48 -0.06 -23.59 0.46
N GLY A 49 -0.30 -23.03 1.64
CA GLY A 49 0.33 -23.47 2.89
C GLY A 49 1.73 -22.87 3.11
N ASP A 50 2.00 -21.68 2.56
CA ASP A 50 3.25 -20.95 2.79
C ASP A 50 3.06 -19.85 3.86
N PRO A 51 3.43 -20.13 5.13
CA PRO A 51 3.28 -19.15 6.22
C PRO A 51 4.29 -18.00 6.14
N GLN A 52 5.43 -18.19 5.47
CA GLN A 52 6.42 -17.12 5.32
C GLN A 52 5.90 -16.06 4.35
N LEU A 53 5.35 -16.50 3.21
CA LEU A 53 4.74 -15.60 2.24
C LEU A 53 3.53 -14.87 2.84
N TYR A 54 2.69 -15.59 3.60
CA TYR A 54 1.55 -15.00 4.31
C TYR A 54 1.99 -13.81 5.20
N ARG A 55 2.98 -14.06 6.07
CA ARG A 55 3.47 -13.04 7.02
C ARG A 55 4.15 -11.87 6.31
N LYS A 56 4.91 -12.13 5.24
CA LYS A 56 5.53 -11.07 4.44
C LYS A 56 4.48 -10.15 3.81
N MET A 57 3.39 -10.71 3.27
CA MET A 57 2.31 -9.92 2.68
C MET A 57 1.51 -9.14 3.72
N GLU A 58 1.34 -9.69 4.92
CA GLU A 58 0.72 -9.00 6.05
C GLU A 58 1.53 -7.77 6.46
N VAL A 59 2.83 -7.94 6.71
CA VAL A 59 3.74 -6.82 7.06
C VAL A 59 3.79 -5.76 5.95
N ALA A 60 3.81 -6.18 4.69
CA ALA A 60 3.79 -5.25 3.56
C ALA A 60 2.50 -4.43 3.51
N SER A 61 1.34 -5.08 3.71
CA SER A 61 0.02 -4.42 3.76
C SER A 61 -0.08 -3.41 4.91
N GLU A 62 0.44 -3.76 6.08
CA GLU A 62 0.47 -2.85 7.24
C GLU A 62 1.39 -1.65 6.99
N ALA A 63 2.56 -1.86 6.39
CA ALA A 63 3.52 -0.79 6.12
C ALA A 63 2.94 0.29 5.20
N ILE A 64 2.13 -0.08 4.21
CA ILE A 64 1.56 0.87 3.22
C ILE A 64 0.25 1.53 3.68
N LYS A 65 -0.45 0.95 4.68
CA LYS A 65 -1.70 1.46 5.24
C LYS A 65 -1.47 2.59 6.24
N ARG A 66 -1.37 3.81 5.76
CA ARG A 66 -1.29 4.99 6.63
C ARG A 66 -1.88 6.25 6.03
N ASP A 67 -2.17 7.21 6.92
CA ASP A 67 -2.47 8.61 6.64
C ASP A 67 -3.48 8.83 5.48
N VAL A 68 -3.20 9.83 4.64
CA VAL A 68 -4.06 10.37 3.59
C VAL A 68 -4.48 9.33 2.54
N VAL A 69 -3.71 8.25 2.38
CA VAL A 69 -4.00 7.19 1.39
C VAL A 69 -5.20 6.34 1.80
N PHE A 70 -5.52 6.29 3.11
CA PHE A 70 -6.63 5.51 3.66
C PHE A 70 -7.63 6.40 4.43
N ALA A 71 -7.72 7.68 4.08
CA ALA A 71 -8.74 8.55 4.63
C ALA A 71 -10.15 8.03 4.31
N SER A 72 -11.05 8.09 5.30
CA SER A 72 -12.43 7.62 5.15
C SER A 72 -13.16 8.36 4.03
N SER A 73 -13.97 7.62 3.27
CA SER A 73 -14.86 8.24 2.28
C SER A 73 -15.87 9.15 2.97
N LEU A 74 -16.03 10.36 2.43
CA LEU A 74 -17.01 11.35 2.90
C LEU A 74 -18.47 10.95 2.58
N TYR A 75 -18.68 9.93 1.74
CA TYR A 75 -20.00 9.42 1.37
C TYR A 75 -20.44 8.19 2.17
N LEU A 76 -19.51 7.55 2.89
CA LEU A 76 -19.76 6.31 3.66
C LEU A 76 -19.61 6.55 5.17
N SER A 77 -19.70 7.82 5.60
CA SER A 77 -19.63 8.22 7.01
C SER A 77 -20.90 7.85 7.78
#